data_AF-A0A7K4IQM6-F1
#
_entry.id   AF-A0A7K4IQM6-F1
#
_cell.length_a   1.000
_cell.length_b   1.000
_cell.length_c   1.000
_cell.angle_alpha   90.00
_cell.angle_beta   90.00
_cell.angle_gamma   90.00
#
_symmetry.space_group_name_H-M   'P 1'
#
loop_
_entity.id
_entity.type
_entity.pdbx_description
1 polymer ?
#
loop_
_entity_poly.entity_id
_entity_poly.type
_entity_poly.pdbx_seq_one_letter_code
_entity_poly.pdbx_strand_id
1 'polypeptide(L)'
;MGSLLRNPESAKNKDWAKKTAELQRVLKTGGRKGTKKEEKKTGISTEWVQFKDIMLCAEDLGEAEILFEASEELRCKIDKLEKAKNSLIDLERYGLGKDLLFIAYMHDGIPERIVFKLKKDAEATEKFEFAADFSIAKEA
;
A
#
# COMPACT_ATOMS: atom_id res chain seq x y z
N MET A 1 -1.57 -20.45 0.40
CA MET A 1 -1.39 -19.43 1.46
C MET A 1 -1.69 -19.96 2.86
N GLY A 2 -2.84 -20.62 3.12
CA GLY A 2 -3.16 -21.11 4.47
C GLY A 2 -2.17 -22.11 5.10
N SER A 3 -1.37 -22.84 4.31
CA SER A 3 -0.33 -23.75 4.83
C SER A 3 0.89 -23.04 5.42
N LEU A 4 1.28 -21.88 4.89
CA LEU A 4 2.42 -21.08 5.39
C LEU A 4 2.14 -20.54 6.80
N LEU A 5 0.90 -20.10 7.04
CA LEU A 5 0.42 -19.65 8.34
C LEU A 5 0.28 -20.80 9.37
N ARG A 6 0.23 -22.06 8.91
CA ARG A 6 -0.01 -23.24 9.76
C ARG A 6 1.25 -24.04 10.07
N ASN A 7 2.32 -23.88 9.29
CA ASN A 7 3.59 -24.57 9.52
C ASN A 7 4.79 -23.71 9.06
N PRO A 8 5.36 -22.88 9.95
CA PRO A 8 6.45 -21.96 9.63
C PRO A 8 7.85 -22.61 9.57
N GLU A 9 7.99 -23.92 9.76
CA GLU A 9 9.30 -24.57 9.75
C GLU A 9 9.68 -25.15 8.38
N SER A 10 9.98 -24.32 7.38
CA SER A 10 10.60 -24.83 6.14
C SER A 10 11.55 -23.86 5.45
N ALA A 11 12.78 -23.77 5.96
CA ALA A 11 14.06 -23.79 5.21
C ALA A 11 15.18 -23.15 6.05
N LYS A 12 16.06 -23.97 6.64
CA LYS A 12 17.16 -23.51 7.50
C LYS A 12 18.38 -23.09 6.69
N ASN A 13 18.51 -21.79 6.41
CA ASN A 13 19.83 -21.15 6.35
C ASN A 13 20.19 -20.68 7.76
N LYS A 14 20.88 -21.54 8.52
CA LYS A 14 21.20 -21.35 9.95
C LYS A 14 21.97 -20.05 10.21
N ASP A 15 22.80 -19.61 9.27
CA ASP A 15 23.59 -18.38 9.40
C ASP A 15 22.77 -17.13 9.12
N TRP A 16 21.83 -17.20 8.17
CA TRP A 16 20.85 -16.14 7.93
C TRP A 16 19.96 -15.92 9.15
N ALA A 17 19.39 -17.00 9.71
CA ALA A 17 18.53 -16.95 10.88
C ALA A 17 19.23 -16.37 12.12
N LYS A 18 20.52 -16.63 12.30
CA LYS A 18 21.31 -16.02 13.39
C LYS A 18 21.51 -14.52 13.20
N LYS A 19 21.87 -14.09 11.97
CA LYS A 19 22.10 -12.67 11.65
C LYS A 19 20.84 -11.84 11.84
N THR A 20 19.69 -12.37 11.41
CA THR A 20 18.40 -11.68 11.55
C THR A 20 17.94 -11.62 13.01
N ALA A 21 18.08 -12.70 13.78
CA ALA A 21 17.78 -12.70 15.21
C ALA A 21 18.65 -11.72 16.00
N GLU A 22 19.94 -11.62 15.67
CA GLU A 22 20.85 -10.65 16.30
C GLU A 22 20.46 -9.21 15.94
N LEU A 23 20.15 -8.94 14.67
CA LEU A 23 19.67 -7.64 14.21
C LEU A 23 18.37 -7.23 14.92
N GLN A 24 17.37 -8.11 14.98
CA GLN A 24 16.12 -7.86 15.70
C GLN A 24 16.38 -7.56 17.18
N ARG A 25 17.31 -8.29 17.82
CA ARG A 25 17.67 -8.03 19.21
C ARG A 25 18.26 -6.64 19.40
N VAL A 26 19.20 -6.23 18.53
CA VAL A 26 19.83 -4.90 18.57
C VAL A 26 18.80 -3.80 18.37
N LEU A 27 17.91 -3.96 17.40
CA LEU A 27 16.89 -2.96 17.09
C LEU A 27 15.82 -2.85 18.20
N LYS A 28 15.36 -3.98 18.77
CA LYS A 28 14.43 -4.02 19.92
C LYS A 28 15.05 -3.42 21.20
N THR A 29 16.36 -3.52 21.40
CA THR A 29 17.06 -2.98 22.59
C THR A 29 17.57 -1.55 22.42
N GLY A 30 17.88 -1.11 21.20
CA GLY A 30 18.34 0.25 20.88
C GLY A 30 17.23 1.29 20.71
N GLY A 31 15.99 0.88 20.42
CA GLY A 31 14.84 1.76 20.17
C GLY A 31 14.17 2.40 21.39
N ARG A 32 14.89 2.59 22.51
CA ARG A 32 14.31 3.10 23.77
C ARG A 32 14.50 4.62 23.90
N LYS A 33 13.75 5.40 23.11
CA LYS A 33 13.33 6.78 23.45
C LYS A 33 12.29 7.28 22.43
N GLY A 34 11.00 7.19 22.76
CA GLY A 34 9.96 7.87 21.99
C GLY A 34 8.54 7.29 22.05
N THR A 35 7.84 7.57 23.16
CA THR A 35 6.38 7.83 23.27
C THR A 35 5.30 6.86 22.76
N LYS A 36 4.36 6.64 23.71
CA LYS A 36 2.91 6.35 23.57
C LYS A 36 2.46 4.91 23.32
N LYS A 37 2.22 4.24 24.46
CA LYS A 37 1.09 3.34 24.79
C LYS A 37 0.12 3.06 23.63
N GLU A 38 0.40 2.01 22.86
CA GLU A 38 -0.60 1.35 22.01
C GLU A 38 -1.12 0.09 22.71
N GLU A 39 -2.43 -0.08 22.59
CA GLU A 39 -3.23 -1.07 23.27
C GLU A 39 -2.79 -2.49 22.93
N LYS A 40 -2.82 -3.37 23.93
CA LYS A 40 -2.61 -4.81 23.77
C LYS A 40 -3.63 -5.38 22.77
N LYS A 41 -3.23 -5.54 21.51
CA LYS A 41 -3.80 -6.57 20.65
C LYS A 41 -3.14 -7.89 21.02
N THR A 42 -3.89 -8.71 21.75
CA THR A 42 -3.68 -10.16 21.86
C THR A 42 -3.82 -10.77 20.46
N GLY A 43 -2.71 -10.85 19.75
CA GLY A 43 -2.56 -11.55 18.48
C GLY A 43 -1.11 -12.04 18.43
N ILE A 44 -0.89 -13.19 17.80
CA ILE A 44 0.41 -13.84 17.62
C ILE A 44 1.47 -12.76 17.35
N SER A 45 2.49 -12.68 18.22
CA SER A 45 3.52 -11.63 18.20
C SER A 45 4.28 -11.69 16.88
N THR A 46 3.82 -11.01 15.83
CA THR A 46 4.61 -10.89 14.61
C THR A 46 5.79 -9.98 14.92
N GLU A 47 7.00 -10.47 14.70
CA GLU A 47 8.24 -9.82 15.12
C GLU A 47 8.67 -8.66 14.22
N TRP A 48 7.74 -7.81 13.81
CA TRP A 48 8.07 -6.56 13.12
C TRP A 48 8.90 -5.67 14.03
N VAL A 49 10.01 -5.17 13.49
CA VAL A 49 10.88 -4.22 14.19
C VAL A 49 11.00 -2.94 13.38
N GLN A 50 10.72 -1.82 14.01
CA GLN A 50 10.86 -0.51 13.38
C GLN A 50 12.35 -0.13 13.26
N PHE A 51 12.74 0.30 12.07
CA PHE A 51 14.03 0.94 11.80
C PHE A 51 13.79 2.25 11.05
N LYS A 52 13.91 3.38 11.76
CA LYS A 52 13.49 4.71 11.24
C LYS A 52 12.05 4.65 10.70
N ASP A 53 11.87 4.88 9.41
CA ASP A 53 10.57 4.95 8.73
C ASP A 53 10.16 3.62 8.05
N ILE A 54 10.91 2.54 8.24
CA ILE A 54 10.59 1.22 7.67
C ILE A 54 10.42 0.15 8.76
N MET A 55 9.59 -0.85 8.48
CA MET A 55 9.41 -2.03 9.34
C MET A 55 10.17 -3.21 8.73
N LEU A 56 10.85 -3.97 9.59
CA LEU A 56 11.64 -5.13 9.22
C LEU A 56 11.06 -6.39 9.85
N CYS A 57 10.95 -7.47 9.08
CA CYS A 57 10.66 -8.82 9.58
C CYS A 57 11.54 -9.82 8.85
N ALA A 58 11.95 -10.89 9.53
CA ALA A 58 12.83 -11.92 9.00
C ALA A 58 12.20 -13.32 9.03
N GLU A 59 10.92 -13.39 9.39
CA GLU A 59 10.16 -14.63 9.52
C GLU A 59 9.22 -14.80 8.33
N ASP A 60 8.98 -16.04 7.91
CA ASP A 60 8.01 -16.40 6.86
C ASP A 60 6.59 -15.88 7.17
N LEU A 61 6.28 -15.71 8.47
CA LEU A 61 5.01 -15.12 8.91
C LEU A 61 4.87 -13.65 8.48
N GLY A 62 5.97 -12.88 8.48
CA GLY A 62 5.97 -11.49 8.02
C GLY A 62 5.72 -11.38 6.51
N GLU A 63 6.29 -12.31 5.72
CA GLU A 63 5.97 -12.41 4.30
C GLU A 63 4.48 -12.70 4.08
N ALA A 64 3.93 -13.67 4.83
CA ALA A 64 2.52 -14.03 4.73
C ALA A 64 1.59 -12.88 5.15
N GLU A 65 1.96 -12.10 6.17
CA GLU A 65 1.23 -10.91 6.61
C GLU A 65 1.17 -9.84 5.51
N ILE A 66 2.32 -9.47 4.91
CA ILE A 66 2.36 -8.53 3.78
C ILE A 66 1.48 -9.02 2.62
N LEU A 67 1.59 -10.29 2.26
CA LEU A 67 0.82 -10.86 1.16
C LEU A 67 -0.69 -10.81 1.43
N PHE A 68 -1.10 -11.07 2.67
CA PHE A 68 -2.51 -11.02 3.07
C PHE A 68 -3.03 -9.58 3.08
N GLU A 69 -2.32 -8.65 3.71
CA GLU A 69 -2.68 -7.24 3.76
C GLU A 69 -2.79 -6.64 2.35
N ALA A 70 -1.78 -6.86 1.50
CA ALA A 70 -1.79 -6.39 0.12
C ALA A 70 -2.95 -7.00 -0.68
N SER A 71 -3.25 -8.29 -0.48
CA SER A 71 -4.36 -8.95 -1.17
C SER A 71 -5.71 -8.36 -0.77
N GLU A 72 -5.93 -8.11 0.52
CA GLU A 72 -7.17 -7.50 1.01
C GLU A 72 -7.32 -6.04 0.57
N GLU A 73 -6.23 -5.27 0.57
CA GLU A 73 -6.21 -3.91 0.05
C GLU A 73 -6.56 -3.88 -1.44
N LEU A 74 -5.93 -4.73 -2.25
CA LEU A 74 -6.21 -4.86 -3.67
C LEU A 74 -7.66 -5.27 -3.94
N ARG A 75 -8.19 -6.22 -3.16
CA ARG A 75 -9.59 -6.63 -3.25
C ARG A 75 -10.53 -5.46 -2.99
N CYS A 76 -10.29 -4.69 -1.93
CA CYS A 76 -11.09 -3.51 -1.61
C CYS A 76 -11.02 -2.45 -2.72
N LYS A 77 -9.84 -2.22 -3.31
CA LYS A 77 -9.64 -1.30 -4.43
C LYS A 77 -10.41 -1.75 -5.68
N ILE A 78 -10.35 -3.05 -6.02
CA ILE A 78 -11.11 -3.63 -7.13
C ILE A 78 -12.61 -3.42 -6.93
N ASP A 79 -13.15 -3.74 -5.75
CA ASP A 79 -14.58 -3.57 -5.44
C ASP A 79 -15.03 -2.11 -5.62
N LYS A 80 -14.21 -1.15 -5.19
CA LYS A 80 -14.49 0.29 -5.37
C LYS A 80 -14.44 0.72 -6.84
N LEU A 81 -13.46 0.26 -7.60
CA LEU A 81 -13.34 0.55 -9.02
C LEU A 81 -14.52 -0.02 -9.82
N GLU A 82 -14.95 -1.23 -9.48
CA GLU A 82 -16.11 -1.86 -10.13
C GLU A 82 -17.40 -1.07 -9.87
N LYS A 83 -17.61 -0.60 -8.63
CA LYS A 83 -18.72 0.30 -8.30
C LYS A 83 -18.66 1.60 -9.09
N ALA A 84 -17.50 2.26 -9.15
CA ALA A 84 -17.33 3.50 -9.89
C ALA A 84 -17.60 3.32 -11.39
N LYS A 85 -17.09 2.23 -11.98
CA LYS A 85 -17.37 1.85 -13.37
C LYS A 85 -18.88 1.70 -13.61
N ASN A 86 -19.57 0.97 -12.74
CA ASN A 86 -21.01 0.73 -12.89
C ASN A 86 -21.81 2.04 -12.76
N SER A 87 -21.45 2.92 -11.82
CA SER A 87 -22.06 4.25 -11.72
C SER A 87 -21.84 5.10 -12.98
N LEU A 88 -20.68 5.01 -13.63
CA LEU A 88 -20.42 5.73 -14.88
C LEU A 88 -21.24 5.18 -16.06
N ILE A 89 -21.42 3.85 -16.13
CA ILE A 89 -22.30 3.21 -17.12
C ILE A 89 -23.75 3.67 -16.94
N ASP A 90 -24.23 3.75 -15.70
CA ASP A 90 -25.57 4.23 -15.42
C ASP A 90 -25.72 5.72 -15.78
N LEU A 91 -24.69 6.53 -15.51
CA LEU A 91 -24.68 7.95 -15.89
C LEU A 91 -24.78 8.16 -17.41
N GLU A 92 -24.14 7.30 -18.21
CA GLU A 92 -24.29 7.30 -19.67
C GLU A 92 -25.76 7.06 -20.08
N ARG A 93 -26.44 6.10 -19.42
CA ARG A 93 -27.86 5.79 -19.66
C ARG A 93 -28.79 6.94 -19.27
N TYR A 94 -28.42 7.74 -18.27
CA TYR A 94 -29.19 8.91 -17.83
C TYR A 94 -29.03 10.15 -18.73
N GLY A 95 -28.30 10.05 -19.85
CA GLY A 95 -28.33 11.06 -20.91
C GLY A 95 -27.17 12.06 -20.89
N LEU A 96 -26.11 11.81 -20.10
CA LEU A 96 -24.87 12.60 -20.22
C LEU A 96 -24.21 12.44 -21.61
N GLY A 97 -24.47 11.31 -22.29
CA GLY A 97 -23.87 11.00 -23.59
C GLY A 97 -22.37 10.67 -23.49
N LYS A 98 -21.77 10.30 -24.63
CA LYS A 98 -20.35 9.88 -24.70
C LYS A 98 -19.38 11.00 -25.03
N ASP A 99 -19.87 12.18 -25.39
CA ASP A 99 -19.07 13.24 -26.00
C ASP A 99 -18.75 14.37 -25.02
N LEU A 100 -18.10 14.02 -23.92
CA LEU A 100 -17.76 14.93 -22.83
C LEU A 100 -16.26 14.89 -22.52
N LEU A 101 -15.71 16.03 -22.14
CA LEU A 101 -14.40 16.08 -21.48
C LEU A 101 -14.62 15.93 -19.98
N PHE A 102 -13.68 15.29 -19.29
CA PHE A 102 -13.75 15.16 -17.84
C PHE A 102 -12.39 15.28 -17.18
N ILE A 103 -12.40 15.67 -15.91
CA ILE A 103 -11.27 15.59 -15.00
C ILE A 103 -11.71 14.76 -13.81
N ALA A 104 -10.97 13.70 -13.50
CA ALA A 104 -11.23 12.84 -12.35
C ALA A 104 -10.19 13.07 -11.25
N TYR A 105 -10.66 13.29 -10.03
CA TYR A 105 -9.81 13.29 -8.84
C TYR A 105 -9.61 11.84 -8.38
N MET A 106 -8.39 11.36 -8.53
CA MET A 106 -7.97 10.03 -8.13
C MET A 106 -7.33 10.12 -6.74
N HIS A 107 -7.93 9.44 -5.76
CA HIS A 107 -7.38 9.31 -4.43
C HIS A 107 -7.10 7.83 -4.16
N ASP A 108 -5.84 7.51 -3.84
CA ASP A 108 -5.36 6.13 -3.67
C ASP A 108 -5.73 5.19 -4.84
N GLY A 109 -5.63 5.72 -6.07
CA GLY A 109 -5.96 4.98 -7.29
C GLY A 109 -7.45 4.81 -7.60
N ILE A 110 -8.35 5.38 -6.79
CA ILE A 110 -9.80 5.29 -6.95
C ILE A 110 -10.38 6.66 -7.36
N PRO A 111 -11.27 6.75 -8.37
CA PRO A 111 -11.95 8.00 -8.72
C PRO A 111 -13.02 8.33 -7.66
N GLU A 112 -12.84 9.43 -6.93
CA GLU A 112 -13.82 9.88 -5.93
C GLU A 112 -14.70 11.02 -6.43
N ARG A 113 -14.20 11.85 -7.35
CA ARG A 113 -14.91 13.03 -7.88
C ARG A 113 -14.61 13.21 -9.36
N ILE A 114 -15.62 13.57 -10.13
CA ILE A 114 -15.49 13.83 -11.58
C ILE A 114 -16.15 15.17 -11.89
N VAL A 115 -15.44 16.01 -12.64
CA VAL A 115 -15.98 17.27 -13.20
C VAL A 115 -16.10 17.10 -14.71
N PHE A 116 -17.29 17.36 -15.27
CA PHE A 116 -17.55 17.32 -16.71
C PHE A 116 -17.38 18.70 -17.34
N LYS A 117 -16.87 18.74 -18.57
CA LYS A 117 -16.76 19.92 -19.42
C LYS A 117 -17.31 19.63 -20.81
N LEU A 118 -18.05 20.59 -21.37
CA LEU A 118 -18.49 20.53 -22.76
C LEU A 118 -17.30 20.76 -23.70
N LYS A 119 -17.21 19.99 -24.79
CA LYS A 119 -16.11 20.08 -25.75
C LYS A 119 -15.92 21.46 -26.40
N LYS A 120 -16.94 22.33 -26.37
CA LYS A 120 -16.90 23.65 -27.03
C LYS A 120 -16.02 24.69 -26.32
N ASP A 121 -15.71 24.49 -25.04
CA ASP A 121 -14.89 25.43 -24.23
C ASP A 121 -13.42 24.99 -24.07
N ALA A 122 -12.95 24.06 -24.92
CA ALA A 122 -11.64 23.44 -24.76
C ALA A 122 -10.51 24.26 -25.42
N GLU A 123 -10.40 25.53 -25.06
CA GLU A 123 -9.17 26.28 -25.30
C GLU A 123 -8.24 26.03 -24.10
N ALA A 124 -7.19 25.25 -24.34
CA ALA A 124 -6.04 25.01 -23.46
C ALA A 124 -6.36 24.54 -22.02
N THR A 125 -6.55 23.23 -21.82
CA THR A 125 -6.30 22.64 -20.50
C THR A 125 -4.78 22.62 -20.27
N GLU A 126 -4.26 23.59 -19.51
CA GLU A 126 -2.88 23.60 -19.03
C GLU A 126 -2.56 22.26 -18.37
N LYS A 127 -1.49 21.61 -18.84
CA LYS A 127 -1.01 20.34 -18.32
C LYS A 127 -0.09 20.64 -17.14
N PHE A 128 -0.55 20.34 -15.93
CA PHE A 128 0.32 20.35 -14.77
C PHE A 128 1.25 19.13 -14.84
N GLU A 129 2.55 19.37 -14.74
CA GLU A 129 3.56 18.32 -14.63
C GLU A 129 4.13 18.32 -13.22
N PHE A 130 4.13 17.16 -12.59
CA PHE A 130 4.84 16.92 -11.34
C PHE A 130 6.05 16.05 -11.65
N ALA A 131 7.25 16.54 -11.31
CA ALA A 131 8.50 15.82 -11.45
C ALA A 131 9.15 15.65 -10.06
N ALA A 132 9.61 14.44 -9.77
CA ALA A 132 10.36 14.13 -8.56
C ALA A 132 11.46 13.12 -8.89
N ASP A 133 12.68 13.40 -8.47
CA ASP A 133 13.84 12.52 -8.62
C ASP A 133 14.33 12.05 -7.25
N PHE A 134 14.60 10.75 -7.15
CA PHE A 134 15.20 10.14 -5.96
C PHE A 134 16.54 9.53 -6.35
N SER A 135 17.59 9.81 -5.57
CA SER A 135 18.89 9.19 -5.77
C SER A 135 19.49 8.76 -4.43
N ILE A 136 20.24 7.67 -4.45
CA ILE A 136 21.05 7.22 -3.32
C ILE A 136 22.48 7.68 -3.61
N ALA A 137 23.00 8.61 -2.82
CA ALA A 137 24.40 9.00 -2.92
C ALA A 137 25.28 7.80 -2.54
N LYS A 138 26.23 7.43 -3.41
CA LYS A 138 27.31 6.51 -3.03
C LYS A 138 28.28 7.30 -2.16
N GLU A 139 28.44 6.92 -0.89
CA GLU A 139 29.56 7.40 -0.08
C GLU A 139 30.88 6.93 -0.72
N ALA A 140 31.84 7.86 -0.81
CA ALA A 140 33.16 7.69 -1.42
C ALA A 140 34.19 7.15 -0.41
#